data_AF-A0A3G8R3W3-F1
#
_entry.id   AF-A0A3G8R3W3-F1
#
_cell.length_a   1.000
_cell.length_b   1.000
_cell.length_c   1.000
_cell.angle_alpha   90.00
_cell.angle_beta   90.00
_cell.angle_gamma   90.00
#
_symmetry.space_group_name_H-M   'P 1'
#
loop_
_entity.id
_entity.type
_entity.pdbx_description
1 polymer ?
#
loop_
_entity_poly.entity_id
_entity_poly.type
_entity_poly.pdbx_seq_one_letter_code
_entity_poly.pdbx_strand_id
1 'polypeptide(L)'
;MSLREVFERLAIYLPDDTLEALLIHSKKQKGQKVQLRLLSEQELAESTEWMAQIEVFKHIVPLWTDDHSNYVGLYVEGPLAYKLCYINHEETDLSPIYRSAASLIAELEQNPELDWEQMHKDYPSDENISTEQLAEDIRCMHELQAILEKDSSMEDDVRCQLLYSLMAITPVSEVDSLLSYVDDEDMYVQERACILLGYHGYEPATEILKEVVKHGSTNGKLAARKALSMIRAKQMDKHIKK
;
A
#
# COMPACT_ATOMS: atom_id res chain seq x y z
N MET A 1 6.32 29.54 7.74
CA MET A 1 6.09 28.41 8.66
C MET A 1 7.01 27.30 8.19
N SER A 2 7.70 26.59 9.07
CA SER A 2 8.48 25.41 8.69
C SER A 2 7.60 24.16 8.68
N LEU A 3 7.98 23.13 7.93
CA LEU A 3 7.30 21.83 7.93
C LEU A 3 7.06 21.28 9.35
N ARG A 4 8.04 21.46 10.25
CA ARG A 4 7.93 21.07 11.67
C ARG A 4 6.79 21.82 12.38
N GLU A 5 6.71 23.14 12.20
CA GLU A 5 5.66 23.96 12.80
C GLU A 5 4.26 23.55 12.30
N VAL A 6 4.14 23.10 11.05
CA VAL A 6 2.87 22.57 10.52
C VAL A 6 2.47 21.30 11.23
N PHE A 7 3.37 20.31 11.35
CA PHE A 7 3.09 19.06 12.05
C PHE A 7 2.74 19.29 13.52
N GLU A 8 3.49 20.15 14.23
CA GLU A 8 3.19 20.53 15.61
C GLU A 8 1.81 21.16 15.76
N ARG A 9 1.43 22.07 14.84
CA ARG A 9 0.10 22.70 14.83
C ARG A 9 -1.02 21.68 14.60
N LEU A 10 -0.79 20.70 13.75
CA LEU A 10 -1.75 19.65 13.42
C LEU A 10 -1.72 18.47 14.41
N ALA A 11 -0.90 18.55 15.47
CA ALA A 11 -0.68 17.48 16.45
C ALA A 11 -0.23 16.14 15.80
N ILE A 12 0.53 16.22 14.71
CA ILE A 12 1.12 15.07 14.03
C ILE A 12 2.54 14.86 14.57
N TYR A 13 2.81 13.64 15.03
CA TYR A 13 4.10 13.26 15.60
C TYR A 13 4.79 12.22 14.71
N LEU A 14 5.87 12.65 14.05
CA LEU A 14 6.71 11.78 13.23
C LEU A 14 7.99 11.41 14.00
N PRO A 15 8.55 10.21 13.77
CA PRO A 15 9.89 9.86 14.21
C PRO A 15 10.93 10.90 13.74
N ASP A 16 11.92 11.19 14.58
CA ASP A 16 12.90 12.25 14.31
C ASP A 16 13.66 12.01 13.00
N ASP A 17 14.00 10.75 12.70
CA ASP A 17 14.68 10.33 11.47
C ASP A 17 13.81 10.55 10.22
N THR A 18 12.51 10.28 10.33
CA THR A 18 11.51 10.52 9.26
C THR A 18 11.38 12.01 8.98
N LEU A 19 11.25 12.84 10.03
CA LEU A 19 11.16 14.29 9.87
C LEU A 19 12.45 14.88 9.29
N GLU A 20 13.61 14.41 9.76
CA GLU A 20 14.90 14.84 9.23
C GLU A 20 15.05 14.49 7.74
N ALA A 21 14.69 13.27 7.35
CA ALA A 21 14.72 12.84 5.95
C ALA A 21 13.84 13.74 5.05
N LEU A 22 12.62 14.05 5.48
CA LEU A 22 11.70 14.96 4.78
C LEU A 22 12.29 16.37 4.63
N LEU A 23 12.89 16.91 5.69
CA LEU A 23 13.51 18.24 5.67
C LEU A 23 14.73 18.31 4.74
N ILE A 24 15.55 17.26 4.70
CA ILE A 24 16.70 17.17 3.78
C ILE A 24 16.19 17.07 2.34
N HIS A 25 15.20 16.22 2.08
CA HIS A 25 14.62 16.03 0.76
C HIS A 25 13.97 17.31 0.22
N SER A 26 13.17 18.00 1.04
CA SER A 26 12.55 19.29 0.69
C SER A 26 13.59 20.31 0.23
N LYS A 27 14.75 20.39 0.90
CA LYS A 27 15.85 21.28 0.48
C LYS A 27 16.45 20.88 -0.86
N LYS A 28 16.60 19.58 -1.14
CA LYS A 28 17.14 19.08 -2.40
C LYS A 28 16.21 19.37 -3.58
N GLN A 29 14.90 19.23 -3.40
CA GLN A 29 13.90 19.50 -4.45
C GLN A 29 13.77 20.99 -4.80
N LYS A 30 14.28 21.90 -3.94
CA LYS A 30 14.11 23.34 -4.13
C LYS A 30 14.72 23.82 -5.46
N GLY A 31 13.86 24.32 -6.34
CA GLY A 31 14.25 24.84 -7.66
C GLY A 31 14.49 23.76 -8.72
N GLN A 32 14.19 22.50 -8.41
CA GLN A 32 14.24 21.39 -9.36
C GLN A 32 12.83 21.08 -9.88
N LYS A 33 12.73 20.70 -11.16
CA LYS A 33 11.50 20.13 -11.71
C LYS A 33 11.52 18.63 -11.40
N VAL A 34 10.60 18.19 -10.57
CA VAL A 34 10.45 16.79 -10.13
C VAL A 34 9.05 16.30 -10.46
N GLN A 35 8.88 14.99 -10.56
CA GLN A 35 7.57 14.39 -10.79
C GLN A 35 6.66 14.46 -9.57
N LEU A 36 7.21 14.09 -8.40
CA LEU A 36 6.54 14.19 -7.12
C LEU A 36 7.28 15.20 -6.25
N ARG A 37 6.61 16.31 -5.92
CA ARG A 37 7.14 17.31 -4.99
C ARG A 37 6.48 17.17 -3.64
N LEU A 38 7.21 17.52 -2.58
CA LEU A 38 6.58 17.73 -1.28
C LEU A 38 5.57 18.90 -1.36
N LEU A 39 4.45 18.75 -0.65
CA LEU A 39 3.48 19.81 -0.45
C LEU A 39 4.13 20.97 0.31
N SER A 40 3.75 22.19 -0.06
CA SER A 40 4.08 23.38 0.73
C SER A 40 3.37 23.33 2.09
N GLU A 41 3.84 24.13 3.04
CA GLU A 41 3.27 24.17 4.39
C GLU A 41 1.79 24.53 4.41
N GLN A 42 1.34 25.36 3.45
CA GLN A 42 -0.06 25.72 3.30
C GLN A 42 -0.87 24.56 2.71
N GLU A 43 -0.41 23.99 1.60
CA GLU A 43 -1.09 22.86 0.94
C GLU A 43 -1.20 21.64 1.86
N LEU A 44 -0.14 21.35 2.62
CA LEU A 44 -0.12 20.28 3.61
C LEU A 44 -1.22 20.48 4.65
N ALA A 45 -1.35 21.70 5.20
CA ALA A 45 -2.35 22.00 6.21
C ALA A 45 -3.78 21.89 5.67
N GLU A 46 -4.04 22.51 4.52
CA GLU A 46 -5.37 22.51 3.90
C GLU A 46 -5.80 21.09 3.49
N SER A 47 -4.87 20.33 2.88
CA SER A 47 -5.16 18.96 2.43
C SER A 47 -5.37 18.00 3.61
N THR A 48 -4.58 18.15 4.68
CA THR A 48 -4.76 17.33 5.90
C THR A 48 -6.09 17.62 6.59
N GLU A 49 -6.47 18.88 6.74
CA GLU A 49 -7.75 19.27 7.34
C GLU A 49 -8.95 18.75 6.53
N TRP A 50 -8.84 18.75 5.20
CA TRP A 50 -9.86 18.17 4.32
C TRP A 50 -9.91 16.64 4.43
N MET A 51 -8.77 15.96 4.35
CA MET A 51 -8.70 14.49 4.43
C MET A 51 -9.21 13.96 5.77
N ALA A 52 -8.98 14.68 6.88
CA ALA A 52 -9.48 14.30 8.20
C ALA A 52 -11.03 14.24 8.31
N GLN A 53 -11.76 14.80 7.34
CA GLN A 53 -13.23 14.73 7.29
C GLN A 53 -13.75 13.43 6.65
N ILE A 54 -12.88 12.64 6.05
CA ILE A 54 -13.21 11.42 5.31
C ILE A 54 -12.65 10.23 6.10
N GLU A 55 -13.53 9.31 6.50
CA GLU A 55 -13.19 8.22 7.43
C GLU A 55 -12.03 7.35 6.96
N VAL A 56 -11.97 7.03 5.65
CA VAL A 56 -10.88 6.23 5.07
C VAL A 56 -9.51 6.94 5.10
N PHE A 57 -9.49 8.27 5.22
CA PHE A 57 -8.26 9.08 5.19
C PHE A 57 -7.82 9.59 6.56
N LYS A 58 -8.61 9.35 7.62
CA LYS A 58 -8.40 9.95 8.96
C LYS A 58 -7.00 9.75 9.55
N HIS A 59 -6.31 8.68 9.15
CA HIS A 59 -4.98 8.30 9.65
C HIS A 59 -3.84 8.65 8.70
N ILE A 60 -4.15 9.37 7.61
CA ILE A 60 -3.24 9.61 6.50
C ILE A 60 -2.99 11.11 6.35
N VAL A 61 -1.72 11.47 6.26
CA VAL A 61 -1.28 12.83 6.00
C VAL A 61 -0.69 12.87 4.59
N PRO A 62 -1.24 13.67 3.65
CA PRO A 62 -0.68 13.79 2.31
C PRO A 62 0.65 14.53 2.40
N LEU A 63 1.71 14.02 1.78
CA LEU A 63 3.04 14.62 1.84
C LEU A 63 3.60 15.00 0.48
N TRP A 64 3.40 14.17 -0.55
CA TRP A 64 3.81 14.48 -1.92
C TRP A 64 2.60 14.68 -2.82
N THR A 65 2.80 15.42 -3.91
CA THR A 65 1.82 15.55 -5.00
C THR A 65 2.52 15.61 -6.36
N ASP A 66 1.81 15.19 -7.40
CA ASP A 66 2.19 15.33 -8.81
C ASP A 66 1.60 16.59 -9.48
N ASP A 67 0.96 17.47 -8.69
CA ASP A 67 0.22 18.65 -9.14
C ASP A 67 -1.03 18.36 -10.00
N HIS A 68 -1.48 17.10 -10.06
CA HIS A 68 -2.67 16.65 -10.79
C HIS A 68 -3.69 15.99 -9.84
N SER A 69 -3.77 16.48 -8.60
CA SER A 69 -4.66 15.98 -7.54
C SER A 69 -4.38 14.54 -7.09
N ASN A 70 -3.20 14.00 -7.41
CA ASN A 70 -2.73 12.77 -6.79
C ASN A 70 -1.76 13.09 -5.66
N TYR A 71 -1.74 12.21 -4.66
CA TYR A 71 -0.91 12.38 -3.48
C TYR A 71 -0.19 11.10 -3.10
N VAL A 72 0.97 11.23 -2.46
CA VAL A 72 1.50 10.15 -1.61
C VAL A 72 1.20 10.52 -0.17
N GLY A 73 0.42 9.66 0.49
CA GLY A 73 0.02 9.81 1.88
C GLY A 73 0.89 8.99 2.82
N LEU A 74 1.18 9.54 4.00
CA LEU A 74 1.85 8.86 5.11
C LEU A 74 0.81 8.47 6.14
N TYR A 75 0.75 7.18 6.48
CA TYR A 75 0.04 6.74 7.67
C TYR A 75 0.75 7.27 8.91
N VAL A 76 0.07 8.04 9.75
CA VAL A 76 0.69 8.64 10.96
C VAL A 76 0.34 7.92 12.24
N GLU A 77 -0.65 7.02 12.20
CA GLU A 77 -1.08 6.21 13.33
C GLU A 77 -1.64 4.85 12.88
N GLY A 78 -1.97 4.01 13.87
CA GLY A 78 -2.52 2.68 13.65
C GLY A 78 -1.48 1.65 13.17
N PRO A 79 -1.95 0.45 12.75
CA PRO A 79 -1.07 -0.64 12.37
C PRO A 79 -0.12 -0.31 11.21
N LEU A 80 -0.54 0.62 10.35
CA LEU A 80 0.21 1.01 9.15
C LEU A 80 1.14 2.20 9.38
N ALA A 81 1.27 2.70 10.62
CA ALA A 81 2.06 3.87 10.93
C ALA A 81 3.42 3.87 10.22
N TYR A 82 3.70 5.01 9.60
CA TYR A 82 4.89 5.39 8.85
C TYR A 82 5.10 4.71 7.49
N LYS A 83 4.13 3.90 7.04
CA LYS A 83 4.07 3.41 5.65
C LYS A 83 3.39 4.45 4.76
N LEU A 84 3.64 4.35 3.45
CA LEU A 84 3.10 5.29 2.47
C LEU A 84 2.12 4.60 1.52
N CYS A 85 1.03 5.27 1.18
CA CYS A 85 0.09 4.88 0.13
C CYS A 85 0.03 5.93 -0.98
N TYR A 86 -0.52 5.57 -2.13
CA TYR A 86 -0.79 6.51 -3.22
C TYR A 86 -2.28 6.77 -3.30
N ILE A 87 -2.65 8.05 -3.21
CA ILE A 87 -4.02 8.51 -3.26
C ILE A 87 -4.26 9.04 -4.66
N ASN A 88 -4.92 8.22 -5.47
CA ASN A 88 -5.37 8.61 -6.80
C ASN A 88 -6.79 9.19 -6.70
N HIS A 89 -7.01 10.34 -7.35
CA HIS A 89 -8.31 11.02 -7.35
C HIS A 89 -9.39 10.29 -8.18
N GLU A 90 -9.02 9.37 -9.07
CA GLU A 90 -9.95 8.58 -9.88
C GLU A 90 -10.39 7.27 -9.18
N GLU A 91 -9.47 6.60 -8.48
CA GLU A 91 -9.71 5.32 -7.81
C GLU A 91 -8.95 5.28 -6.48
N THR A 92 -9.68 5.04 -5.37
CA THR A 92 -9.07 5.01 -4.04
C THR A 92 -8.54 3.61 -3.72
N ASP A 93 -7.21 3.48 -3.69
CA ASP A 93 -6.49 2.31 -3.19
C ASP A 93 -5.44 2.78 -2.17
N LEU A 94 -5.75 2.61 -0.88
CA LEU A 94 -4.92 3.06 0.22
C LEU A 94 -3.92 2.00 0.69
N SER A 95 -3.74 0.93 -0.09
CA SER A 95 -2.71 -0.07 0.19
C SER A 95 -1.35 0.59 0.41
N PRO A 96 -0.56 0.16 1.40
CA PRO A 96 0.84 0.54 1.49
C PRO A 96 1.59 0.17 0.22
N ILE A 97 2.44 1.09 -0.24
CA ILE A 97 3.28 0.98 -1.45
C ILE A 97 4.76 1.10 -1.08
N TYR A 98 5.09 1.96 -0.12
CA TYR A 98 6.44 2.05 0.45
C TYR A 98 6.41 1.81 1.96
N ARG A 99 7.47 1.16 2.46
CA ARG A 99 7.67 0.84 3.88
C ARG A 99 7.95 2.07 4.73
N SER A 100 8.51 3.12 4.13
CA SER A 100 8.87 4.35 4.83
C SER A 100 9.06 5.53 3.85
N ALA A 101 9.00 6.75 4.40
CA ALA A 101 9.43 7.97 3.69
C ALA A 101 10.86 7.86 3.14
N ALA A 102 11.77 7.22 3.89
CA ALA A 102 13.14 7.02 3.44
C ALA A 102 13.24 6.16 2.17
N SER A 103 12.40 5.12 2.05
CA SER A 103 12.37 4.25 0.86
C SER A 103 11.92 5.02 -0.38
N LEU A 104 10.79 5.75 -0.28
CA LEU A 104 10.32 6.58 -1.39
C LEU A 104 11.33 7.68 -1.75
N ILE A 105 11.89 8.38 -0.76
CA ILE A 105 12.90 9.43 -1.01
C ILE A 105 14.11 8.84 -1.75
N ALA A 106 14.57 7.66 -1.35
CA ALA A 106 15.67 6.98 -2.02
C ALA A 106 15.34 6.68 -3.48
N GLU A 107 14.14 6.17 -3.76
CA GLU A 107 13.66 5.89 -5.13
C GLU A 107 13.59 7.16 -5.98
N LEU A 108 12.96 8.23 -5.46
CA LEU A 108 12.82 9.52 -6.15
C LEU A 108 14.17 10.18 -6.46
N GLU A 109 15.13 10.06 -5.55
CA GLU A 109 16.45 10.68 -5.72
C GLU A 109 17.39 9.86 -6.62
N GLN A 110 17.27 8.52 -6.60
CA GLN A 110 18.07 7.64 -7.45
C GLN A 110 17.55 7.61 -8.89
N ASN A 111 16.24 7.71 -9.08
CA ASN A 111 15.56 7.53 -10.36
C ASN A 111 14.63 8.72 -10.70
N PRO A 112 15.13 9.98 -10.77
CA PRO A 112 14.31 11.18 -10.89
C PRO A 112 13.50 11.29 -12.21
N GLU A 113 13.88 10.52 -13.23
CA GLU A 113 13.23 10.47 -14.53
C GLU A 113 12.10 9.45 -14.65
N LEU A 114 11.98 8.50 -13.72
CA LEU A 114 10.96 7.45 -13.80
C LEU A 114 9.58 7.99 -13.45
N ASP A 115 8.59 7.53 -14.22
CA ASP A 115 7.18 7.75 -13.90
C ASP A 115 6.76 6.90 -12.71
N TRP A 116 5.69 7.30 -11.99
CA TRP A 116 5.21 6.61 -10.79
C TRP A 116 5.04 5.09 -10.97
N GLU A 117 4.51 4.68 -12.12
CA GLU A 117 4.28 3.27 -12.51
C GLU A 117 5.56 2.47 -12.75
N GLN A 118 6.67 3.14 -13.03
CA GLN A 118 7.96 2.52 -13.33
C GLN A 118 8.85 2.40 -12.09
N MET A 119 8.60 3.22 -11.08
CA MET A 119 9.36 3.22 -9.83
C MET A 119 9.23 1.88 -9.11
N HIS A 120 10.32 1.45 -8.48
CA HIS A 120 10.29 0.29 -7.59
C HIS A 120 9.40 0.59 -6.37
N LYS A 121 8.51 -0.36 -6.03
CA LYS A 121 7.62 -0.30 -4.87
C LYS A 121 8.00 -1.38 -3.86
N ASP A 122 7.86 -1.10 -2.57
CA ASP A 122 8.21 -2.07 -1.51
C ASP A 122 7.11 -3.12 -1.29
N TYR A 123 5.88 -2.80 -1.69
CA TYR A 123 4.73 -3.69 -1.63
C TYR A 123 4.12 -3.91 -3.03
N PRO A 124 3.47 -5.06 -3.29
CA PRO A 124 3.29 -6.20 -2.38
C PRO A 124 4.61 -6.83 -1.96
N SER A 125 4.70 -7.32 -0.73
CA SER A 125 5.97 -7.76 -0.15
C SER A 125 6.61 -8.89 -0.97
N ASP A 126 7.89 -8.77 -1.30
CA ASP A 126 8.62 -9.82 -2.01
C ASP A 126 9.35 -10.79 -1.06
N GLU A 127 10.15 -11.70 -1.62
CA GLU A 127 10.95 -12.68 -0.86
C GLU A 127 12.23 -12.06 -0.26
N ASN A 128 12.61 -10.82 -0.62
CA ASN A 128 13.91 -10.20 -0.33
C ASN A 128 13.84 -9.11 0.74
N ILE A 129 13.02 -9.31 1.77
CA ILE A 129 12.87 -8.36 2.88
C ILE A 129 13.76 -8.76 4.07
N SER A 130 14.16 -7.78 4.89
CA SER A 130 14.95 -8.05 6.09
C SER A 130 14.12 -8.78 7.16
N THR A 131 14.78 -9.38 8.15
CA THR A 131 14.08 -10.03 9.27
C THR A 131 13.22 -9.05 10.07
N GLU A 132 13.70 -7.82 10.23
CA GLU A 132 12.96 -6.74 10.91
C GLU A 132 11.74 -6.31 10.10
N GLN A 133 11.89 -6.17 8.77
CA GLN A 133 10.78 -5.85 7.86
C GLN A 133 9.72 -6.97 7.86
N LEU A 134 10.14 -8.23 7.86
CA LEU A 134 9.22 -9.37 7.96
C LEU A 134 8.45 -9.35 9.29
N ALA A 135 9.15 -9.13 10.41
CA ALA A 135 8.51 -9.06 11.72
C ALA A 135 7.53 -7.88 11.83
N GLU A 136 7.87 -6.75 11.23
CA GLU A 136 7.02 -5.57 11.10
C GLU A 136 5.74 -5.90 10.31
N ASP A 137 5.87 -6.49 9.13
CA ASP A 137 4.74 -6.84 8.27
C ASP A 137 3.79 -7.84 8.93
N ILE A 138 4.32 -8.88 9.56
CA ILE A 138 3.52 -9.87 10.30
C ILE A 138 2.75 -9.18 11.44
N ARG A 139 3.39 -8.26 12.17
CA ARG A 139 2.72 -7.52 13.24
C ARG A 139 1.59 -6.65 12.69
N CYS A 140 1.86 -5.87 11.65
CA CYS A 140 0.85 -5.04 10.99
C CYS A 140 -0.33 -5.88 10.48
N MET A 141 -0.05 -7.03 9.87
CA MET A 141 -1.06 -7.97 9.38
C MET A 141 -1.99 -8.43 10.49
N HIS A 142 -1.44 -8.91 11.60
CA HIS A 142 -2.25 -9.38 12.72
C HIS A 142 -3.05 -8.27 13.39
N GLU A 143 -2.49 -7.06 13.50
CA GLU A 143 -3.22 -5.92 14.05
C GLU A 143 -4.39 -5.50 13.13
N LEU A 144 -4.19 -5.50 11.80
CA LEU A 144 -5.28 -5.25 10.83
C LEU A 144 -6.35 -6.33 10.89
N GLN A 145 -5.97 -7.61 10.97
CA GLN A 145 -6.89 -8.73 11.17
C GLN A 145 -7.73 -8.53 12.44
N ALA A 146 -7.09 -8.18 13.56
CA ALA A 146 -7.78 -7.95 14.82
C ALA A 146 -8.77 -6.77 14.75
N ILE A 147 -8.49 -5.72 13.97
CA ILE A 147 -9.42 -4.62 13.73
C ILE A 147 -10.63 -5.11 12.94
N LEU A 148 -10.41 -5.84 11.84
CA LEU A 148 -11.45 -6.39 10.99
C LEU A 148 -12.37 -7.37 11.73
N GLU A 149 -11.82 -8.20 12.61
CA GLU A 149 -12.59 -9.16 13.41
C GLU A 149 -13.40 -8.50 14.53
N LYS A 150 -12.91 -7.39 15.07
CA LYS A 150 -13.51 -6.73 16.24
C LYS A 150 -14.73 -5.88 15.86
N ASP A 151 -14.71 -5.25 14.69
CA ASP A 151 -15.75 -4.31 14.27
C ASP A 151 -16.52 -4.81 13.05
N SER A 152 -17.56 -5.60 13.30
CA SER A 152 -18.49 -6.06 12.27
C SER A 152 -19.47 -4.97 11.80
N SER A 153 -19.40 -3.75 12.35
CA SER A 153 -20.24 -2.61 11.97
C SER A 153 -19.50 -1.56 11.16
N MET A 154 -18.26 -1.83 10.81
CA MET A 154 -17.41 -0.97 9.99
C MET A 154 -18.05 -0.71 8.63
N GLU A 155 -17.91 0.53 8.13
CA GLU A 155 -18.37 0.89 6.79
C GLU A 155 -17.64 0.07 5.72
N ASP A 156 -18.36 -0.33 4.67
CA ASP A 156 -17.86 -1.23 3.62
C ASP A 156 -16.58 -0.68 2.96
N ASP A 157 -16.52 0.63 2.69
CA ASP A 157 -15.33 1.28 2.11
C ASP A 157 -14.13 1.17 3.04
N VAL A 158 -14.31 1.39 4.34
CA VAL A 158 -13.24 1.27 5.34
C VAL A 158 -12.79 -0.19 5.45
N ARG A 159 -13.72 -1.14 5.48
CA ARG A 159 -13.42 -2.58 5.48
C ARG A 159 -12.58 -2.96 4.25
N CYS A 160 -13.00 -2.50 3.07
CA CYS A 160 -12.32 -2.77 1.81
C CYS A 160 -10.88 -2.23 1.82
N GLN A 161 -10.66 -0.99 2.26
CA GLN A 161 -9.32 -0.39 2.34
C GLN A 161 -8.41 -1.05 3.37
N LEU A 162 -8.95 -1.51 4.51
CA LEU A 162 -8.18 -2.29 5.48
C LEU A 162 -7.78 -3.67 4.92
N LEU A 163 -8.69 -4.33 4.19
CA LEU A 163 -8.39 -5.60 3.53
C LEU A 163 -7.34 -5.44 2.43
N TYR A 164 -7.45 -4.40 1.61
CA TYR A 164 -6.44 -4.06 0.62
C TYR A 164 -5.06 -3.89 1.26
N SER A 165 -5.01 -3.11 2.34
CA SER A 165 -3.79 -2.88 3.10
C SER A 165 -3.22 -4.17 3.68
N LEU A 166 -4.08 -5.00 4.31
CA LEU A 166 -3.72 -6.31 4.86
C LEU A 166 -3.11 -7.20 3.79
N MET A 167 -3.75 -7.30 2.62
CA MET A 167 -3.26 -8.16 1.56
C MET A 167 -1.94 -7.64 0.96
N ALA A 168 -1.78 -6.32 0.80
CA ALA A 168 -0.55 -5.73 0.27
C ALA A 168 0.67 -5.99 1.17
N ILE A 169 0.48 -5.89 2.49
CA ILE A 169 1.56 -6.10 3.47
C ILE A 169 1.73 -7.56 3.89
N THR A 170 0.85 -8.47 3.47
CA THR A 170 0.97 -9.90 3.79
C THR A 170 2.27 -10.44 3.19
N PRO A 171 3.23 -10.90 4.02
CA PRO A 171 4.49 -11.41 3.52
C PRO A 171 4.30 -12.78 2.86
N VAL A 172 5.26 -13.17 2.01
CA VAL A 172 5.23 -14.45 1.28
C VAL A 172 5.04 -15.66 2.20
N SER A 173 5.56 -15.59 3.44
CA SER A 173 5.44 -16.68 4.42
C SER A 173 4.02 -16.88 4.96
N GLU A 174 3.15 -15.87 4.85
CA GLU A 174 1.78 -15.84 5.38
C GLU A 174 0.73 -15.76 4.27
N VAL A 175 1.13 -15.96 3.01
CA VAL A 175 0.26 -15.78 1.84
C VAL A 175 -0.93 -16.76 1.82
N ASP A 176 -0.84 -17.87 2.57
CA ASP A 176 -1.94 -18.82 2.75
C ASP A 176 -3.13 -18.19 3.48
N SER A 177 -2.89 -17.21 4.34
CA SER A 177 -3.95 -16.43 4.99
C SER A 177 -4.85 -15.72 3.98
N LEU A 178 -4.37 -15.43 2.76
CA LEU A 178 -5.17 -14.78 1.73
C LEU A 178 -6.29 -15.66 1.15
N LEU A 179 -6.23 -16.98 1.39
CA LEU A 179 -7.25 -17.92 0.90
C LEU A 179 -8.65 -17.60 1.43
N SER A 180 -8.78 -17.03 2.64
CA SER A 180 -10.08 -16.70 3.24
C SER A 180 -10.81 -15.55 2.56
N TYR A 181 -10.15 -14.84 1.63
CA TYR A 181 -10.72 -13.69 0.93
C TYR A 181 -11.02 -14.00 -0.55
N VAL A 182 -10.73 -15.22 -1.00
CA VAL A 182 -10.95 -15.63 -2.40
C VAL A 182 -12.44 -15.76 -2.72
N ASP A 183 -13.28 -15.96 -1.72
CA ASP A 183 -14.75 -16.02 -1.81
C ASP A 183 -15.44 -14.86 -1.08
N ASP A 184 -14.73 -13.75 -0.81
CA ASP A 184 -15.33 -12.55 -0.22
C ASP A 184 -16.49 -12.04 -1.09
N GLU A 185 -17.51 -11.50 -0.41
CA GLU A 185 -18.71 -10.98 -1.07
C GLU A 185 -18.45 -9.70 -1.88
N ASP A 186 -17.45 -8.92 -1.47
CA ASP A 186 -16.96 -7.80 -2.23
C ASP A 186 -16.09 -8.31 -3.39
N MET A 187 -16.57 -8.03 -4.60
CA MET A 187 -15.92 -8.49 -5.83
C MET A 187 -14.49 -7.96 -5.98
N TYR A 188 -14.19 -6.78 -5.42
CA TYR A 188 -12.87 -6.19 -5.50
C TYR A 188 -11.90 -6.79 -4.48
N VAL A 189 -12.39 -7.16 -3.29
CA VAL A 189 -11.63 -7.94 -2.31
C VAL A 189 -11.28 -9.32 -2.88
N GLN A 190 -12.27 -10.02 -3.45
CA GLN A 190 -12.05 -11.29 -4.17
C GLN A 190 -11.04 -11.13 -5.31
N GLU A 191 -11.15 -10.07 -6.11
CA GLU A 191 -10.22 -9.77 -7.19
C GLU A 191 -8.79 -9.63 -6.67
N ARG A 192 -8.59 -8.79 -5.65
CA ARG A 192 -7.28 -8.52 -5.04
C ARG A 192 -6.65 -9.78 -4.46
N ALA A 193 -7.41 -10.56 -3.71
CA ALA A 193 -6.93 -11.83 -3.14
C ALA A 193 -6.43 -12.79 -4.23
N CYS A 194 -7.22 -12.95 -5.31
CA CYS A 194 -6.82 -13.77 -6.45
C CYS A 194 -5.52 -13.26 -7.08
N ILE A 195 -5.41 -11.96 -7.34
CA ILE A 195 -4.22 -11.35 -7.96
C ILE A 195 -2.98 -11.59 -7.10
N LEU A 196 -3.06 -11.40 -5.79
CA LEU A 196 -1.90 -11.54 -4.90
C LEU A 196 -1.46 -13.00 -4.72
N LEU A 197 -2.38 -13.94 -4.56
CA LEU A 197 -2.07 -15.38 -4.60
C LEU A 197 -1.31 -15.76 -5.88
N GLY A 198 -1.73 -15.19 -7.01
CA GLY A 198 -1.06 -15.36 -8.28
C GLY A 198 0.31 -14.68 -8.35
N TYR A 199 0.43 -13.45 -7.85
CA TYR A 199 1.67 -12.69 -7.79
C TYR A 199 2.75 -13.44 -7.00
N HIS A 200 2.40 -14.02 -5.85
CA HIS A 200 3.32 -14.84 -5.05
C HIS A 200 3.55 -16.25 -5.64
N GLY A 201 2.76 -16.65 -6.64
CA GLY A 201 2.85 -17.99 -7.22
C GLY A 201 2.43 -19.09 -6.25
N TYR A 202 1.44 -18.81 -5.40
CA TYR A 202 1.01 -19.70 -4.34
C TYR A 202 0.22 -20.90 -4.88
N GLU A 203 0.93 -21.99 -5.14
CA GLU A 203 0.40 -23.20 -5.76
C GLU A 203 -0.83 -23.81 -5.04
N PRO A 204 -0.90 -23.83 -3.69
CA PRO A 204 -2.06 -24.40 -3.00
C PRO A 204 -3.39 -23.71 -3.33
N ALA A 205 -3.37 -22.46 -3.80
CA ALA A 205 -4.59 -21.77 -4.26
C ALA A 205 -5.15 -22.28 -5.59
N THR A 206 -4.46 -23.19 -6.30
CA THR A 206 -4.85 -23.60 -7.67
C THR A 206 -6.29 -24.10 -7.77
N GLU A 207 -6.75 -24.94 -6.84
CA GLU A 207 -8.10 -25.50 -6.92
C GLU A 207 -9.17 -24.46 -6.59
N ILE A 208 -8.99 -23.64 -5.54
CA ILE A 208 -9.95 -22.60 -5.21
C ILE A 208 -10.04 -21.54 -6.32
N LEU A 209 -8.92 -21.17 -6.95
CA LEU A 209 -8.92 -20.26 -8.09
C LEU A 209 -9.68 -20.84 -9.29
N LYS A 210 -9.60 -22.16 -9.54
CA LYS A 210 -10.40 -22.82 -10.59
C LYS A 210 -11.90 -22.74 -10.29
N GLU A 211 -12.29 -22.83 -9.03
CA GLU A 211 -13.69 -22.66 -8.62
C GLU A 211 -14.15 -21.21 -8.83
N VAL A 212 -13.33 -20.21 -8.50
CA VAL A 212 -13.62 -18.80 -8.80
C VAL A 212 -13.77 -18.57 -10.31
N VAL A 213 -12.95 -19.20 -11.17
CA VAL A 213 -13.12 -19.09 -12.63
C VAL A 213 -14.50 -19.58 -13.11
N LYS A 214 -15.09 -20.57 -12.45
CA LYS A 214 -16.42 -21.10 -12.79
C LYS A 214 -17.54 -20.24 -12.18
N HIS A 215 -17.39 -19.88 -10.91
CA HIS A 215 -18.50 -19.44 -10.07
C HIS A 215 -18.35 -18.03 -9.49
N GLY A 216 -17.17 -17.42 -9.55
CA GLY A 216 -16.91 -16.09 -9.02
C GLY A 216 -17.60 -14.95 -9.77
N SER A 217 -17.41 -13.75 -9.23
CA SER A 217 -17.84 -12.49 -9.86
C SER A 217 -17.17 -12.29 -11.24
N THR A 218 -17.64 -11.32 -12.03
CA THR A 218 -17.03 -11.02 -13.33
C THR A 218 -15.54 -10.68 -13.18
N ASN A 219 -15.20 -9.83 -12.20
CA ASN A 219 -13.82 -9.44 -11.88
C ASN A 219 -13.03 -10.61 -11.30
N GLY A 220 -13.60 -11.31 -10.31
CA GLY A 220 -12.98 -12.49 -9.71
C GLY A 220 -12.62 -13.57 -10.74
N LYS A 221 -13.49 -13.81 -11.73
CA LYS A 221 -13.21 -14.75 -12.84
C LYS A 221 -12.01 -14.33 -13.68
N LEU A 222 -11.86 -13.04 -13.97
CA LEU A 222 -10.72 -12.52 -14.73
C LEU A 222 -9.43 -12.58 -13.89
N ALA A 223 -9.48 -12.15 -12.64
CA ALA A 223 -8.35 -12.21 -11.72
C ALA A 223 -7.89 -13.64 -11.44
N ALA A 224 -8.80 -14.58 -11.22
CA ALA A 224 -8.45 -15.98 -11.00
C ALA A 224 -7.79 -16.62 -12.22
N ARG A 225 -8.23 -16.29 -13.45
CA ARG A 225 -7.52 -16.74 -14.67
C ARG A 225 -6.12 -16.16 -14.76
N LYS A 226 -5.96 -14.87 -14.47
CA LYS A 226 -4.66 -14.19 -14.44
C LYS A 226 -3.75 -14.83 -13.38
N ALA A 227 -4.27 -15.07 -12.19
CA ALA A 227 -3.56 -15.70 -11.08
C ALA A 227 -3.05 -17.10 -11.43
N LEU A 228 -3.91 -17.95 -11.99
CA LEU A 228 -3.53 -19.29 -12.47
C LEU A 228 -2.43 -19.22 -13.55
N SER A 229 -2.44 -18.21 -14.41
CA SER A 229 -1.37 -17.99 -15.39
C SER A 229 -0.05 -17.60 -14.72
N MET A 230 -0.08 -16.72 -13.71
CA MET A 230 1.11 -16.28 -12.97
C MET A 230 1.73 -17.42 -12.17
N ILE A 231 0.92 -18.25 -11.50
CA ILE A 231 1.37 -19.46 -10.79
C ILE A 231 2.12 -20.40 -11.73
N ARG A 232 1.53 -20.71 -12.90
CA ARG A 232 2.17 -21.57 -13.90
C ARG A 232 3.48 -21.01 -14.41
N ALA A 233 3.56 -19.70 -14.66
CA ALA A 233 4.79 -19.06 -15.10
C ALA A 233 5.92 -19.19 -14.05
N LYS A 234 5.62 -18.91 -12.78
CA LYS A 234 6.59 -19.06 -11.67
C LYS A 234 7.06 -20.51 -11.49
N GLN A 235 6.19 -21.48 -11.71
CA GLN A 235 6.56 -22.91 -11.72
C GLN A 235 7.56 -23.23 -12.83
N MET A 236 7.31 -22.77 -14.05
CA MET A 236 8.21 -22.98 -15.19
C MET A 236 9.59 -22.38 -14.93
N ASP A 237 9.64 -21.17 -14.36
CA ASP A 237 10.92 -20.51 -14.02
C ASP A 237 11.71 -21.28 -12.96
N LYS A 238 11.03 -21.85 -11.96
CA LYS A 238 11.66 -22.71 -10.94
C LYS A 238 12.21 -24.01 -11.54
N HIS A 239 11.60 -24.54 -12.59
CA HIS A 239 12.07 -25.74 -13.28
C HIS A 239 13.27 -25.48 -14.21
N ILE A 240 13.39 -24.29 -14.80
CA ILE A 240 14.52 -23.93 -15.67
C ILE A 240 15.78 -23.63 -14.85
N LYS A 241 15.65 -23.18 -13.60
CA LYS A 241 16.76 -22.83 -12.70
C LYS A 241 17.33 -23.99 -11.87
N LYS A 242 16.78 -25.21 -12.00
CA LYS A 242 17.25 -26.44 -11.32
C LYS A 242 17.99 -27.35 -12.29
#